data_AF-A0A6V7LQW8-F1
#
_entry.id   AF-A0A6V7LQW8-F1
#
_cell.length_a   1.000
_cell.length_b   1.000
_cell.length_c   1.000
_cell.angle_alpha   90.00
_cell.angle_beta   90.00
_cell.angle_gamma   90.00
#
_symmetry.space_group_name_H-M   'P 1'
#
loop_
_entity.id
_entity.type
_entity.pdbx_description
1 polymer ?
#
loop_
_entity_poly.entity_id
_entity_poly.type
_entity_poly.pdbx_seq_one_letter_code
_entity_poly.pdbx_strand_id
1 'polypeptide(L)'
;DDNGSVLEMKDLSARFTIDIIASTAYGIKANCLNNPNAEFKINGRQIFEYSTYRGYEFLAMFFAPQLVELLNMQFFHKESTEFLKKIFWDTLIEREALGIKRPDLIDVLIELRRSQPVEEKNIF
;
A
#
# COMPACT_ATOMS: atom_id res chain seq x y z
N ASP A 1 -23.67 -34.03 8.45
CA ASP A 1 -22.50 -33.49 9.17
C ASP A 1 -22.46 -31.99 9.04
N ASP A 2 -22.93 -31.33 10.09
CA ASP A 2 -23.11 -29.88 10.17
C ASP A 2 -21.85 -29.23 10.75
N ASN A 3 -20.73 -29.35 10.02
CA ASN A 3 -19.48 -28.64 10.33
C ASN A 3 -19.59 -27.20 9.83
N GLY A 4 -20.49 -26.41 10.40
CA GLY A 4 -20.53 -24.97 10.19
C GLY A 4 -19.29 -24.31 10.81
N SER A 5 -18.31 -23.94 9.98
CA SER A 5 -17.18 -23.15 10.46
C SER A 5 -17.62 -21.69 10.67
N VAL A 6 -17.37 -21.16 11.87
CA VAL A 6 -17.60 -19.74 12.16
C VAL A 6 -16.61 -18.92 11.35
N LEU A 7 -17.11 -18.03 10.50
CA LEU A 7 -16.31 -17.20 9.62
C LEU A 7 -16.36 -15.73 10.05
N GLU A 8 -15.20 -15.17 10.36
CA GLU A 8 -15.06 -13.74 10.67
C GLU A 8 -15.15 -12.90 9.38
N MET A 9 -16.35 -12.42 9.07
CA MET A 9 -16.63 -11.69 7.83
C MET A 9 -15.74 -10.46 7.64
N LYS A 10 -15.42 -9.73 8.72
CA LYS A 10 -14.51 -8.57 8.66
C LYS A 10 -13.11 -8.95 8.18
N ASP A 11 -12.56 -10.05 8.70
CA ASP A 11 -11.23 -10.51 8.32
C ASP A 11 -11.22 -11.10 6.91
N LEU A 12 -12.27 -11.82 6.50
CA LEU A 12 -12.42 -12.29 5.12
C LEU A 12 -12.47 -11.13 4.13
N SER A 13 -13.33 -10.13 4.37
CA SER A 13 -13.43 -8.94 3.52
C SER A 13 -12.12 -8.16 3.47
N ALA A 14 -11.39 -8.06 4.58
CA ALA A 14 -10.08 -7.44 4.61
C ALA A 14 -9.07 -8.18 3.72
N ARG A 15 -8.95 -9.51 3.87
CA ARG A 15 -8.06 -10.34 3.03
C ARG A 15 -8.39 -10.20 1.54
N PHE A 16 -9.67 -10.25 1.20
CA PHE A 16 -10.14 -10.10 -0.19
C PHE A 16 -9.78 -8.73 -0.76
N THR A 17 -10.08 -7.65 -0.03
CA THR A 17 -9.80 -6.28 -0.48
C THR A 17 -8.31 -6.02 -0.63
N ILE A 18 -7.50 -6.55 0.30
CA ILE A 18 -6.04 -6.45 0.23
C ILE A 18 -5.50 -7.18 -1.00
N ASP A 19 -6.01 -8.37 -1.33
CA ASP A 19 -5.62 -9.09 -2.54
C ASP A 19 -6.01 -8.34 -3.82
N ILE A 20 -7.17 -7.69 -3.85
CA ILE A 20 -7.56 -6.82 -4.97
C ILE A 20 -6.56 -5.68 -5.12
N ILE A 21 -6.28 -4.92 -4.06
CA ILE A 21 -5.36 -3.77 -4.10
C ILE A 21 -3.96 -4.21 -4.50
N ALA A 22 -3.45 -5.29 -3.91
CA ALA A 22 -2.16 -5.87 -4.25
C ALA A 22 -2.06 -6.21 -5.74
N SER A 23 -3.15 -6.76 -6.31
CA SER A 23 -3.22 -7.13 -7.72
C SER A 23 -3.35 -5.92 -8.64
N THR A 24 -4.22 -4.96 -8.34
CA THR A 24 -4.58 -3.88 -9.27
C THR A 24 -3.70 -2.63 -9.12
N ALA A 25 -3.24 -2.32 -7.92
CA ALA A 25 -2.41 -1.13 -7.66
C ALA A 25 -0.92 -1.44 -7.71
N TYR A 26 -0.52 -2.60 -7.18
CA TYR A 26 0.90 -2.99 -7.08
C TYR A 26 1.30 -4.05 -8.10
N GLY A 27 0.34 -4.68 -8.79
CA GLY A 27 0.65 -5.69 -9.79
C GLY A 27 1.28 -6.97 -9.20
N ILE A 28 0.98 -7.31 -7.95
CA ILE A 28 1.50 -8.50 -7.27
C ILE A 28 0.38 -9.47 -6.87
N LYS A 29 0.75 -10.72 -6.55
CA LYS A 29 -0.19 -11.71 -5.99
C LYS A 29 0.11 -11.92 -4.51
N ALA A 30 -0.61 -11.22 -3.64
CA ALA A 30 -0.39 -11.31 -2.18
C ALA A 30 -0.95 -12.59 -1.55
N ASN A 31 -1.99 -13.19 -2.14
CA ASN A 31 -2.59 -14.46 -1.71
C ASN A 31 -3.07 -14.46 -0.24
N CYS A 32 -3.60 -13.32 0.22
CA CYS A 32 -4.08 -13.08 1.58
C CYS A 32 -5.29 -13.95 1.96
N LEU A 33 -6.09 -14.39 0.97
CA LEU A 33 -7.21 -15.31 1.22
C LEU A 33 -6.72 -16.66 1.77
N ASN A 34 -5.68 -17.22 1.15
CA ASN A 34 -5.14 -18.54 1.52
C ASN A 34 -4.05 -18.44 2.59
N ASN A 35 -3.32 -17.33 2.64
CA ASN A 35 -2.28 -17.07 3.64
C ASN A 35 -2.68 -15.89 4.56
N PRO A 36 -3.26 -16.17 5.75
CA PRO A 36 -3.62 -15.15 6.71
C PRO A 36 -2.46 -14.28 7.20
N ASN A 37 -1.22 -14.75 7.05
CA ASN A 37 0.01 -14.09 7.49
C ASN A 37 0.82 -13.53 6.32
N ALA A 38 0.18 -13.32 5.16
CA ALA A 38 0.82 -12.66 4.03
C ALA A 38 1.34 -11.29 4.46
N GLU A 39 2.57 -10.97 4.07
CA GLU A 39 3.29 -9.75 4.46
C GLU A 39 2.51 -8.48 4.05
N PHE A 40 1.85 -8.54 2.89
CA PHE A 40 0.98 -7.47 2.40
C PHE A 40 -0.23 -7.23 3.31
N LYS A 41 -0.77 -8.28 3.93
CA LYS A 41 -1.87 -8.16 4.89
C LYS A 41 -1.39 -7.53 6.20
N ILE A 42 -0.23 -7.94 6.69
CA ILE A 42 0.37 -7.42 7.93
C ILE A 42 0.61 -5.92 7.78
N ASN A 43 1.35 -5.52 6.75
CA ASN A 43 1.65 -4.12 6.48
C ASN A 43 0.38 -3.31 6.13
N GLY A 44 -0.50 -3.86 5.30
CA GLY A 44 -1.77 -3.21 4.96
C GLY A 44 -2.65 -2.94 6.18
N ARG A 45 -2.64 -3.84 7.18
CA ARG A 45 -3.37 -3.64 8.44
C ARG A 45 -2.69 -2.62 9.36
N GLN A 46 -1.35 -2.69 9.49
CA GLN A 46 -0.57 -1.79 10.36
C GLN A 46 -0.66 -0.31 9.97
N ILE A 47 -0.86 -0.02 8.68
CA ILE A 47 -1.09 1.34 8.18
C ILE A 47 -2.31 1.99 8.85
N PHE A 48 -3.37 1.21 9.10
CA PHE A 48 -4.61 1.69 9.70
C PHE A 48 -4.73 1.36 11.19
N GLU A 49 -3.70 0.75 11.78
CA GLU A 49 -3.72 0.40 13.19
C GLU A 49 -3.64 1.66 14.05
N TYR A 50 -4.62 1.81 14.94
CA TYR A 50 -4.66 2.94 15.85
C TYR A 50 -3.83 2.64 17.10
N SER A 51 -2.97 3.58 17.48
CA SER A 51 -2.31 3.60 18.79
C SER A 51 -2.60 4.92 19.49
N THR A 52 -2.54 4.93 20.81
CA THR A 52 -2.71 6.17 21.60
C THR A 52 -1.71 7.25 21.19
N TYR A 53 -0.47 6.85 20.88
CA TYR A 53 0.56 7.71 20.32
C TYR A 53 0.12 8.34 18.98
N ARG A 54 -0.38 7.53 18.03
CA ARG A 54 -0.92 8.06 16.76
C ARG A 54 -2.11 8.99 16.96
N GLY A 55 -2.95 8.72 17.96
CA GLY A 55 -4.03 9.62 18.34
C GLY A 55 -3.54 11.04 18.64
N TYR A 56 -2.42 11.16 19.37
CA TYR A 56 -1.78 12.45 19.63
C TYR A 56 -1.13 13.05 18.38
N GLU A 57 -0.51 12.24 17.51
CA GLU A 57 0.02 12.72 16.22
C GLU A 57 -1.08 13.28 15.32
N PHE A 58 -2.22 12.59 15.22
CA PHE A 58 -3.39 13.07 14.49
C PHE A 58 -3.92 14.38 15.10
N LEU A 59 -4.06 14.46 16.41
CA LEU A 59 -4.51 15.67 17.09
C LEU A 59 -3.55 16.83 16.84
N ALA A 60 -2.23 16.60 16.93
CA ALA A 60 -1.22 17.60 16.58
C ALA A 60 -1.35 18.04 15.11
N MET A 61 -1.62 17.12 14.18
CA MET A 61 -1.81 17.45 12.77
C MET A 61 -3.04 18.31 12.50
N PHE A 62 -4.14 18.09 13.22
CA PHE A 62 -5.36 18.90 13.07
C PHE A 62 -5.27 20.26 13.77
N PHE A 63 -4.68 20.33 14.95
CA PHE A 63 -4.73 21.53 15.81
C PHE A 63 -3.43 22.33 15.89
N ALA A 64 -2.28 21.73 15.57
CA ALA A 64 -0.96 22.33 15.68
C ALA A 64 -0.03 21.91 14.52
N PRO A 65 -0.37 22.24 13.25
CA PRO A 65 0.39 21.80 12.07
C PRO A 65 1.86 22.25 12.10
N GLN A 66 2.18 23.37 12.75
CA GLN A 66 3.55 23.85 12.96
C GLN A 66 4.41 22.85 13.75
N LEU A 67 3.82 22.09 14.68
CA LEU A 67 4.53 21.06 15.46
C LEU A 67 4.76 19.79 14.65
N VAL A 68 3.89 19.48 13.68
CA VAL A 68 4.04 18.32 12.80
C VAL A 68 5.31 18.44 11.96
N GLU A 69 5.54 19.62 11.38
CA GLU A 69 6.74 19.88 10.57
C GLU A 69 8.01 19.84 11.43
N LEU A 70 7.96 20.39 12.65
CA LEU A 70 9.09 20.39 13.58
C LEU A 70 9.45 18.99 14.09
N LEU A 71 8.44 18.16 14.37
CA LEU A 71 8.63 16.83 14.97
C LEU A 71 8.63 15.70 13.93
N ASN A 72 8.51 16.03 12.65
CA ASN A 72 8.47 15.09 11.52
C ASN A 72 7.48 13.94 11.74
N MET A 73 6.28 14.27 12.26
CA MET A 73 5.23 13.28 12.52
C MET A 73 4.70 12.73 11.21
N GLN A 74 4.55 11.41 11.13
CA GLN A 74 4.10 10.74 9.91
C GLN A 74 2.65 10.25 10.09
N PHE A 75 1.83 10.48 9.07
CA PHE A 75 0.42 10.07 9.09
C PHE A 75 0.25 8.54 9.13
N PHE A 76 1.15 7.83 8.44
CA PHE A 76 1.13 6.37 8.34
C PHE A 76 2.30 5.75 9.08
N HIS A 77 2.19 4.46 9.41
CA HIS A 77 3.32 3.73 9.99
C HIS A 77 4.53 3.79 9.08
N LYS A 78 5.68 4.22 9.61
CA LYS A 78 6.91 4.31 8.84
C LYS A 78 7.29 2.99 8.18
N GLU A 79 7.31 1.90 8.95
CA GLU A 79 7.71 0.59 8.45
C GLU A 79 6.81 0.10 7.30
N SER A 80 5.49 0.16 7.50
CA SER A 80 4.54 -0.26 6.46
C SER A 80 4.55 0.67 5.24
N THR A 81 4.81 1.96 5.44
CA THR A 81 4.97 2.92 4.33
C THR A 81 6.19 2.59 3.48
N GLU A 82 7.33 2.33 4.12
CA GLU A 82 8.55 1.97 3.41
C GLU A 82 8.44 0.62 2.70
N PHE A 83 7.75 -0.35 3.32
CA PHE A 83 7.42 -1.62 2.68
C PHE A 83 6.60 -1.43 1.38
N LEU A 84 5.49 -0.67 1.44
CA LEU A 84 4.64 -0.45 0.28
C LEU A 84 5.35 0.35 -0.83
N LYS A 85 6.13 1.37 -0.46
CA LYS A 85 6.95 2.12 -1.41
C LYS A 85 7.96 1.23 -2.11
N LYS A 86 8.68 0.40 -1.33
CA LYS A 86 9.69 -0.51 -1.87
C LYS A 86 9.06 -1.46 -2.90
N ILE A 87 7.98 -2.14 -2.55
CA ILE A 87 7.29 -3.05 -3.49
C ILE A 87 6.83 -2.32 -4.75
N PHE A 88 6.26 -1.12 -4.59
CA PHE A 88 5.79 -0.32 -5.71
C PHE A 88 6.94 -0.01 -6.69
N TRP A 89 8.06 0.52 -6.18
CA TRP A 89 9.21 0.88 -7.00
C TRP A 89 9.89 -0.34 -7.61
N ASP A 90 10.11 -1.40 -6.83
CA ASP A 90 10.71 -2.65 -7.31
C ASP A 90 9.87 -3.22 -8.46
N THR A 91 8.54 -3.28 -8.29
CA THR A 91 7.64 -3.80 -9.32
C THR A 91 7.61 -2.90 -10.56
N LEU A 92 7.60 -1.58 -10.40
CA LEU A 92 7.61 -0.63 -11.51
C LEU A 92 8.91 -0.75 -12.33
N ILE A 93 10.05 -0.76 -11.66
CA ILE A 93 11.38 -0.84 -12.29
C ILE A 93 11.55 -2.18 -13.01
N GLU A 94 11.23 -3.29 -12.35
CA GLU A 94 11.32 -4.63 -12.94
C GLU A 94 10.41 -4.75 -14.17
N ARG A 95 9.16 -4.28 -14.07
CA ARG A 95 8.19 -4.33 -15.16
C ARG A 95 8.63 -3.49 -16.36
N GLU A 96 9.13 -2.29 -16.10
CA GLU A 96 9.64 -1.41 -17.15
C GLU A 96 10.83 -2.05 -17.88
N ALA A 97 11.75 -2.68 -17.14
CA ALA A 97 12.91 -3.36 -17.69
C ALA A 97 12.55 -4.60 -18.52
N LEU A 98 11.59 -5.40 -18.05
CA LEU A 98 11.15 -6.62 -18.75
C LEU A 98 10.15 -6.36 -19.88
N GLY A 99 9.55 -5.16 -19.94
CA GLY A 99 8.54 -4.80 -20.93
C GLY A 99 7.24 -5.60 -20.81
N ILE A 100 6.95 -6.13 -19.61
CA ILE A 100 5.73 -6.89 -19.34
C ILE A 100 4.54 -5.94 -19.38
N LYS A 101 3.49 -6.31 -20.13
CA LYS A 101 2.20 -5.60 -20.10
C LYS A 101 1.18 -6.35 -19.26
N ARG A 102 0.57 -5.66 -18.33
CA ARG A 102 -0.55 -6.10 -17.48
C ARG A 102 -1.48 -4.91 -17.22
N PRO A 103 -2.80 -5.05 -17.42
CA PRO A 103 -3.75 -3.94 -17.24
C PRO A 103 -3.96 -3.61 -15.74
N ASP A 104 -2.97 -2.98 -15.12
CA ASP A 104 -2.96 -2.53 -13.73
C ASP A 104 -2.38 -1.10 -13.62
N LEU A 105 -2.37 -0.53 -12.42
CA LEU A 105 -1.93 0.85 -12.20
C LEU A 105 -0.47 1.07 -12.57
N ILE A 106 0.41 0.09 -12.35
CA ILE A 106 1.84 0.24 -12.65
C ILE A 106 2.04 0.43 -14.15
N ASP A 107 1.34 -0.33 -14.99
CA ASP A 107 1.39 -0.17 -16.44
C ASP A 107 0.90 1.21 -16.88
N VAL A 108 -0.22 1.68 -16.30
CA VAL A 108 -0.74 3.03 -16.56
C VAL A 108 0.31 4.08 -16.22
N LEU A 109 1.01 3.94 -15.09
CA LEU A 109 2.04 4.89 -14.66
C LEU A 109 3.31 4.82 -15.54
N ILE A 110 3.71 3.63 -15.99
CA ILE A 110 4.81 3.47 -16.94
C ILE A 110 4.46 4.13 -18.28
N GLU A 111 3.24 3.93 -18.78
CA GLU A 111 2.77 4.58 -20.02
C GLU A 111 2.75 6.10 -19.87
N LEU A 112 2.22 6.62 -18.77
CA LEU A 112 2.22 8.06 -18.48
C LEU A 112 3.64 8.63 -18.45
N ARG A 113 4.59 7.97 -17.78
CA ARG A 113 6.00 8.42 -17.74
C ARG A 113 6.67 8.38 -19.11
N ARG A 114 6.31 7.43 -19.97
CA ARG A 114 6.82 7.36 -21.36
C ARG A 114 6.26 8.47 -22.24
N SER A 115 4.99 8.83 -22.04
CA SER A 115 4.28 9.86 -22.79
C SER A 115 4.68 11.30 -22.43
N GLN A 116 5.37 11.52 -21.31
CA GLN A 116 5.81 12.86 -20.92
C GLN A 116 6.97 13.40 -21.79
N PRO A 117 7.01 14.73 -22.04
CA PRO A 117 8.14 15.39 -22.68
C PRO A 117 9.43 15.15 -21.89
N VAL A 118 10.58 15.13 -22.58
CA VAL A 118 11.88 14.81 -21.97
C VAL A 118 12.25 15.79 -20.84
N GLU A 119 11.78 17.04 -20.90
CA GLU A 119 12.02 18.07 -19.87
C GLU A 119 11.31 17.78 -18.53
N GLU A 120 10.20 17.05 -18.53
CA GLU A 120 9.43 16.72 -17.32
C GLU A 120 9.87 15.39 -16.67
N LYS A 121 10.68 14.58 -17.37
CA LYS A 121 11.13 13.26 -16.88
C LYS A 121 12.09 13.36 -15.69
N ASN A 122 12.71 14.52 -15.45
CA ASN A 122 13.63 14.74 -14.32
C ASN A 122 12.91 15.15 -13.02
N ILE A 123 11.58 15.27 -13.04
CA ILE A 123 10.75 15.66 -11.88
C ILE A 123 10.22 14.42 -11.13
N PHE A 124 10.30 13.24 -11.75
CA PHE A 124 9.82 11.96 -11.20
C PHE A 124 10.95 11.09 -10.66
#